data_AF-A0A840IFC9-F1
#
_entry.id   AF-A0A840IFC9-F1
#
_cell.length_a   1.000
_cell.length_b   1.000
_cell.length_c   1.000
_cell.angle_alpha   90.00
_cell.angle_beta   90.00
_cell.angle_gamma   90.00
#
_symmetry.space_group_name_H-M   'P 1'
#
loop_
_entity.id
_entity.type
_entity.pdbx_description
1 polymer ?
#
loop_
_entity_poly.entity_id
_entity_poly.type
_entity_poly.pdbx_seq_one_letter_code
_entity_poly.pdbx_strand_id
1 'polypeptide(L)'
;MRTDPSDTGGLFVTRRPGTRPTKYRAPPRTLGERRRRADSLFAGFLLAVMIFINLCFWGPLPLACLFVGGRLQHLTDNIGVGLVASFGTLIGGLLLGLMALKRLDYMWILVRRASGVDQRQGVIGRIFMICCAIGAPVFVVWLLGFSGAQLSGMGNMGI
;
A
#
# COMPACT_ATOMS: atom_id res chain seq x y z
N MET A 1 -11.01 27.33 -29.35
CA MET A 1 -10.47 27.20 -27.97
C MET A 1 -11.33 26.19 -27.24
N ARG A 2 -10.73 25.10 -26.74
CA ARG A 2 -11.45 23.99 -26.11
C ARG A 2 -11.65 24.33 -24.64
N THR A 3 -12.86 24.74 -24.29
CA THR A 3 -13.26 25.04 -22.91
C THR A 3 -13.34 23.72 -22.13
N ASP A 4 -12.54 23.63 -21.07
CA ASP A 4 -12.54 22.48 -20.16
C ASP A 4 -13.76 22.59 -19.22
N PRO A 5 -14.63 21.57 -19.13
CA PRO A 5 -15.84 21.63 -18.31
C PRO A 5 -15.59 21.79 -16.80
N SER A 6 -14.35 21.72 -16.32
CA SER A 6 -13.96 22.06 -14.95
C SER A 6 -13.92 23.57 -14.64
N ASP A 7 -14.03 24.44 -15.65
CA ASP A 7 -14.08 25.91 -15.48
C ASP A 7 -15.40 26.40 -14.84
N THR A 8 -16.39 25.50 -14.76
CA THR A 8 -17.64 25.70 -14.01
C THR A 8 -17.56 24.85 -12.74
N GLY A 9 -16.70 25.26 -11.81
CA GLY A 9 -16.59 24.63 -10.50
C GLY A 9 -17.96 24.38 -9.88
N GLY A 10 -18.22 23.09 -9.59
CA GLY A 10 -19.45 22.54 -9.08
C GLY A 10 -20.33 23.48 -8.25
N LEU A 11 -21.52 23.70 -8.81
CA LEU A 11 -22.81 23.69 -8.15
C LEU A 11 -23.25 24.89 -7.29
N PHE A 12 -22.40 25.64 -6.57
CA PHE A 12 -22.90 26.80 -5.80
C PHE A 12 -21.84 27.88 -5.50
N VAL A 13 -21.40 28.66 -6.49
CA VAL A 13 -20.83 30.00 -6.24
C VAL A 13 -21.30 30.96 -7.32
N THR A 14 -22.13 31.91 -6.90
CA THR A 14 -22.76 33.01 -7.64
C THR A 14 -21.78 34.06 -8.18
N ARG A 15 -20.58 33.70 -8.65
CA ARG A 15 -19.59 34.69 -9.13
C ARG A 15 -19.37 34.63 -10.64
N ARG A 16 -19.54 35.80 -11.26
CA ARG A 16 -19.36 36.11 -12.67
C ARG A 16 -18.14 35.37 -13.26
N PRO A 17 -18.34 34.51 -14.28
CA PRO A 17 -17.26 33.89 -15.03
C PRO A 17 -16.25 34.96 -15.47
N GLY A 18 -14.95 34.73 -15.23
CA GLY A 18 -13.88 35.63 -15.66
C GLY A 18 -13.40 36.70 -14.67
N THR A 19 -13.90 36.78 -13.44
CA THR A 19 -13.53 37.86 -12.48
C THR A 19 -12.51 37.49 -11.41
N ARG A 20 -12.07 36.23 -11.34
CA ARG A 20 -10.98 35.82 -10.44
C ARG A 20 -9.98 35.00 -11.23
N PRO A 21 -8.72 35.45 -11.38
CA PRO A 21 -7.70 34.64 -12.01
C PRO A 21 -7.60 33.32 -11.22
N THR A 22 -7.78 32.21 -11.91
CA THR A 22 -7.53 30.88 -11.37
C THR A 22 -6.07 30.84 -10.97
N LYS A 23 -5.81 30.98 -9.66
CA LYS A 23 -4.46 30.82 -9.11
C LYS A 23 -4.12 29.34 -9.18
N TYR A 24 -3.57 28.92 -10.31
CA TYR A 24 -2.83 27.68 -10.38
C TYR A 24 -1.72 27.73 -9.32
N ARG A 25 -1.62 26.67 -8.51
CA ARG A 25 -0.55 26.53 -7.53
C ARG A 25 0.76 26.65 -8.29
N ALA A 26 1.58 27.66 -7.97
CA ALA A 26 2.83 27.91 -8.67
C ALA A 26 3.70 26.63 -8.67
N PRO A 27 4.33 26.28 -9.80
CA PRO A 27 5.25 25.15 -9.85
C PRO A 27 6.35 25.36 -8.81
N PRO A 28 6.73 24.33 -8.04
CA PRO A 28 7.72 24.46 -6.98
C PRO A 28 9.06 24.96 -7.55
N ARG A 29 9.66 25.93 -6.86
CA ARG A 29 10.97 26.53 -7.20
C ARG A 29 12.02 25.41 -7.23
N THR A 30 12.65 25.19 -8.39
CA THR A 30 13.69 24.16 -8.57
C THR A 30 14.96 24.58 -7.83
N LEU A 31 15.25 23.94 -6.69
CA LEU A 31 16.47 24.21 -5.91
C LEU A 31 17.65 23.36 -6.44
N GLY A 32 18.25 23.74 -7.58
CA GLY A 32 19.55 23.23 -8.06
C GLY A 32 19.65 21.73 -8.42
N GLU A 33 20.57 21.39 -9.33
CA GLU A 33 20.67 20.01 -9.87
C GLU A 33 21.08 18.95 -8.85
N ARG A 34 21.94 19.29 -7.88
CA ARG A 34 22.40 18.34 -6.84
C ARG A 34 21.28 17.93 -5.88
N ARG A 35 20.42 18.88 -5.47
CA ARG A 35 19.29 18.60 -4.57
C ARG A 35 18.23 17.76 -5.28
N ARG A 36 17.99 18.03 -6.56
CA ARG A 36 17.10 17.24 -7.42
C ARG A 36 17.52 15.76 -7.52
N ARG A 37 18.82 15.47 -7.59
CA ARG A 37 19.34 14.08 -7.60
C ARG A 37 19.12 13.39 -6.25
N ALA A 38 19.39 14.08 -5.14
CA ALA A 38 19.15 13.56 -3.79
C ALA A 38 17.65 13.27 -3.56
N ASP A 39 16.77 14.18 -3.97
CA ASP A 39 15.31 14.02 -3.85
C ASP A 39 14.81 12.85 -4.72
N SER A 40 15.40 12.64 -5.91
CA SER A 40 15.09 11.49 -6.76
C SER A 40 15.51 10.16 -6.14
N LEU A 41 16.69 10.09 -5.51
CA LEU A 41 17.14 8.89 -4.78
C LEU A 41 16.23 8.59 -3.59
N PHE A 42 15.84 9.62 -2.84
CA PHE A 42 14.94 9.47 -1.70
C PHE A 42 13.54 9.02 -2.13
N ALA A 43 13.03 9.52 -3.26
CA ALA A 43 11.77 9.04 -3.86
C ALA A 43 11.86 7.56 -4.28
N GLY A 44 13.00 7.12 -4.82
CA GLY A 44 13.27 5.72 -5.13
C GLY A 44 13.32 4.84 -3.89
N PHE A 45 13.99 5.29 -2.84
CA PHE A 45 14.07 4.59 -1.55
C PHE A 45 12.68 4.41 -0.92
N LEU A 46 11.86 5.45 -0.88
CA LEU A 46 10.49 5.36 -0.36
C LEU A 46 9.64 4.33 -1.14
N LEU A 47 9.81 4.27 -2.47
CA LEU A 47 9.13 3.28 -3.30
C LEU A 47 9.60 1.85 -2.99
N ALA A 48 10.91 1.66 -2.79
CA ALA A 48 11.46 0.36 -2.38
C ALA A 48 10.91 -0.09 -1.01
N VAL A 49 10.80 0.83 -0.04
CA VAL A 49 10.21 0.55 1.28
C VAL A 49 8.73 0.17 1.16
N MET A 50 7.95 0.84 0.31
CA MET A 50 6.55 0.46 0.08
C MET A 50 6.41 -0.94 -0.52
N ILE A 51 7.27 -1.31 -1.45
CA ILE A 51 7.30 -2.66 -2.04
C ILE A 51 7.65 -3.69 -0.97
N PHE A 52 8.67 -3.40 -0.16
CA PHE A 52 9.10 -4.26 0.93
C PHE A 52 7.97 -4.52 1.95
N ILE A 53 7.27 -3.46 2.39
CA ILE A 53 6.12 -3.60 3.31
C ILE A 53 5.01 -4.44 2.68
N ASN A 54 4.72 -4.25 1.38
CA ASN A 54 3.73 -5.06 0.68
C ASN A 54 4.14 -6.54 0.62
N LEU A 55 5.41 -6.85 0.38
CA LEU A 55 5.93 -8.22 0.40
C LEU A 55 5.81 -8.85 1.79
N CYS A 56 5.99 -8.07 2.85
CA CYS A 56 5.84 -8.57 4.23
C CYS A 56 4.42 -9.09 4.53
N PHE A 57 3.39 -8.62 3.83
CA PHE A 57 2.02 -9.11 4.02
C PHE A 57 1.81 -10.56 3.57
N TRP A 58 2.65 -11.06 2.66
CA TRP A 58 2.46 -12.39 2.07
C TRP A 58 3.16 -13.52 2.83
N GLY A 59 4.30 -13.26 3.48
CA GLY A 59 5.06 -14.31 4.18
C GLY A 59 5.27 -13.98 5.66
N PRO A 60 6.00 -12.91 5.99
CA PRO A 60 6.30 -12.53 7.36
C PRO A 60 5.06 -12.32 8.23
N LEU A 61 3.99 -11.72 7.69
CA LEU A 61 2.77 -11.47 8.46
C LEU A 61 2.04 -12.78 8.81
N PRO A 62 1.73 -13.69 7.87
CA PRO A 62 1.18 -15.01 8.21
C PRO A 62 2.04 -15.78 9.23
N LEU A 63 3.36 -15.77 9.05
CA LEU A 63 4.28 -16.43 9.98
C LEU A 63 4.20 -15.81 11.39
N ALA A 64 4.13 -14.49 11.49
CA ALA A 64 3.96 -13.79 12.77
C ALA A 64 2.63 -14.15 13.43
N CYS A 65 1.54 -14.30 12.65
CA CYS A 65 0.24 -14.72 13.18
C CYS A 65 0.31 -16.13 13.79
N LEU A 66 0.92 -17.08 13.08
CA LEU A 66 1.11 -18.45 13.55
C LEU A 66 2.01 -18.50 14.78
N PHE A 67 3.10 -17.72 14.80
CA PHE A 67 4.01 -17.66 15.94
C PHE A 67 3.34 -17.12 17.19
N VAL A 68 2.61 -16.00 17.09
CA VAL A 68 1.91 -15.39 18.23
C VAL A 68 0.81 -16.33 18.74
N GLY A 69 0.05 -16.95 17.83
CA GLY A 69 -0.97 -17.93 18.16
C GLY A 69 -0.43 -19.13 18.90
N GLY A 70 0.59 -19.79 18.34
CA GLY A 70 1.24 -20.95 18.94
C GLY A 70 1.87 -20.64 20.28
N ARG A 71 2.48 -19.45 20.43
CA ARG A 71 3.08 -19.03 21.70
C ARG A 71 2.03 -18.84 22.79
N LEU A 72 0.90 -18.21 22.47
CA LEU A 72 -0.15 -17.94 23.45
C LEU A 72 -0.97 -19.19 23.79
N GLN A 73 -1.17 -20.09 22.83
CA GLN A 73 -1.73 -21.42 23.09
C GLN A 73 -0.85 -22.19 24.08
N HIS A 74 0.48 -22.23 23.85
CA HIS A 74 1.40 -22.93 24.76
C HIS A 74 1.47 -22.34 26.17
N LEU A 75 1.19 -21.04 26.34
CA LEU A 75 1.25 -20.41 27.66
C LEU A 75 -0.06 -20.54 28.45
N THR A 76 -1.19 -20.71 27.77
CA THR A 76 -2.52 -20.69 28.40
C THR A 76 -3.23 -22.03 28.37
N ASP A 77 -2.67 -23.03 27.67
CA ASP A 77 -3.28 -24.32 27.32
C ASP A 77 -4.70 -24.19 26.73
N ASN A 78 -5.01 -23.02 26.15
CA ASN A 78 -6.33 -22.70 25.62
C ASN A 78 -6.24 -22.30 24.14
N ILE A 79 -6.86 -23.12 23.29
CA ILE A 79 -6.91 -22.92 21.84
C ILE A 79 -7.64 -21.62 21.47
N GLY A 80 -8.70 -21.27 22.21
CA GLY A 80 -9.49 -20.07 21.94
C GLY A 80 -8.67 -18.78 22.08
N VAL A 81 -7.80 -18.72 23.09
CA VAL A 81 -6.91 -17.57 23.31
C VAL A 81 -5.86 -17.47 22.20
N GLY A 82 -5.24 -18.59 21.82
CA GLY A 82 -4.28 -18.62 20.70
C GLY A 82 -4.92 -18.17 19.38
N LEU A 83 -6.15 -18.61 19.10
CA LEU A 83 -6.88 -18.25 17.89
C LEU A 83 -7.22 -16.75 17.86
N VAL A 84 -7.80 -16.21 18.93
CA VAL A 84 -8.12 -14.77 19.03
C VAL A 84 -6.86 -13.93 18.87
N ALA A 85 -5.74 -14.33 19.47
CA ALA A 85 -4.50 -13.61 19.34
C ALA A 85 -3.90 -13.67 17.93
N SER A 86 -4.05 -14.80 17.23
CA SER A 86 -3.61 -14.96 15.83
C SER A 86 -4.39 -14.01 14.92
N PHE A 87 -5.72 -13.99 15.04
CA PHE A 87 -6.58 -13.08 14.29
C PHE A 87 -6.32 -11.61 14.67
N GLY A 88 -6.12 -11.32 15.96
CA GLY A 88 -5.76 -9.98 16.44
C GLY A 88 -4.43 -9.50 15.85
N THR A 89 -3.44 -10.39 15.76
CA THR A 89 -2.14 -10.11 15.14
C THR A 89 -2.29 -9.85 13.64
N LEU A 90 -3.12 -10.64 12.95
CA LEU A 90 -3.41 -10.47 11.53
C LEU A 90 -4.06 -9.12 11.25
N ILE A 91 -5.14 -8.79 11.96
CA ILE A 91 -5.85 -7.52 11.82
C ILE A 91 -4.92 -6.35 12.17
N GLY A 92 -4.22 -6.43 13.30
CA GLY A 92 -3.27 -5.41 13.75
C GLY A 92 -2.16 -5.18 12.72
N GLY A 93 -1.55 -6.23 12.19
CA GLY A 93 -0.51 -6.14 11.19
C GLY A 93 -0.99 -5.55 9.86
N LEU A 94 -2.19 -5.92 9.40
CA LEU A 94 -2.80 -5.33 8.20
C LEU A 94 -3.08 -3.83 8.39
N LEU A 95 -3.69 -3.45 9.51
CA LEU A 95 -3.98 -2.04 9.82
C LEU A 95 -2.70 -1.21 9.94
N LEU A 96 -1.70 -1.72 10.65
CA LEU A 96 -0.41 -1.05 10.81
C LEU A 96 0.31 -0.90 9.47
N GLY A 97 0.33 -1.94 8.64
CA GLY A 97 0.97 -1.87 7.33
C GLY A 97 0.23 -0.92 6.38
N LEU A 98 -1.10 -0.89 6.38
CA LEU A 98 -1.88 0.09 5.62
C LEU A 98 -1.62 1.52 6.09
N MET A 99 -1.57 1.74 7.40
CA MET A 99 -1.24 3.04 7.99
C MET A 99 0.17 3.49 7.59
N ALA A 100 1.15 2.60 7.64
CA ALA A 100 2.52 2.87 7.23
C ALA A 100 2.61 3.20 5.73
N LEU A 101 1.99 2.40 4.87
CA LEU A 101 1.94 2.65 3.43
C LEU A 101 1.31 4.01 3.12
N LYS A 102 0.16 4.31 3.73
CA LYS A 102 -0.53 5.60 3.55
C LYS A 102 0.38 6.77 3.93
N ARG A 103 1.09 6.68 5.06
CA ARG A 103 2.01 7.74 5.49
C ARG A 103 3.19 7.91 4.53
N LEU A 104 3.76 6.80 4.05
CA LEU A 104 4.86 6.82 3.09
C LEU A 104 4.44 7.43 1.74
N ASP A 105 3.21 7.21 1.27
CA ASP A 105 2.74 7.77 -0.01
C ASP A 105 2.55 9.27 0.04
N TYR A 106 2.04 9.80 1.16
CA TYR A 106 2.04 11.25 1.37
C TYR A 106 3.46 11.83 1.34
N MET A 107 4.42 11.18 1.99
CA MET A 107 5.83 11.60 1.96
C MET A 107 6.42 11.51 0.55
N TRP A 108 6.13 10.44 -0.17
CA TRP A 108 6.61 10.23 -1.54
C TRP A 108 6.05 11.27 -2.52
N ILE A 109 4.76 11.62 -2.43
CA ILE A 109 4.16 12.68 -3.25
C ILE A 109 4.88 14.02 -3.00
N LEU A 110 5.16 14.36 -1.74
CA LEU A 110 5.84 15.61 -1.39
C LEU A 110 7.27 15.66 -1.95
N VAL A 111 8.04 14.58 -1.78
CA VAL A 111 9.41 14.46 -2.29
C VAL A 111 9.43 14.51 -3.81
N ARG A 112 8.49 13.83 -4.48
CA ARG A 112 8.43 13.81 -5.94
C ARG A 112 8.03 15.17 -6.52
N ARG A 113 7.16 15.91 -5.83
CA ARG A 113 6.88 17.32 -6.18
C ARG A 113 8.09 18.22 -5.96
N ALA A 114 8.87 18.01 -4.90
CA ALA A 114 10.11 18.75 -4.69
C ALA A 114 11.14 18.48 -5.81
N SER A 115 11.15 17.27 -6.38
CA SER A 115 12.00 16.91 -7.53
C SER A 115 11.59 17.54 -8.88
N GLY A 116 10.48 18.30 -8.90
CA GLY A 116 9.98 19.01 -10.08
C GLY A 116 9.03 18.19 -10.97
N VAL A 117 8.55 17.03 -10.50
CA VAL A 117 7.54 16.24 -11.21
C VAL A 117 6.18 16.50 -10.58
N ASP A 118 5.27 17.07 -11.36
CA ASP A 118 3.95 17.50 -10.89
C ASP A 118 2.95 16.31 -10.85
N GLN A 119 3.24 15.33 -9.98
CA GLN A 119 2.39 14.15 -9.80
C GLN A 119 1.24 14.46 -8.83
N ARG A 120 -0.01 14.38 -9.34
CA ARG A 120 -1.25 14.64 -8.57
C ARG A 120 -1.95 13.38 -8.06
N GLN A 121 -1.66 12.22 -8.64
CA GLN A 121 -2.22 10.93 -8.22
C GLN A 121 -1.18 10.12 -7.45
N GLY A 122 -1.58 9.57 -6.30
CA GLY A 122 -0.77 8.63 -5.52
C GLY A 122 -0.58 7.31 -6.28
N VAL A 123 0.58 6.67 -6.10
CA VAL A 123 0.95 5.44 -6.83
C VAL A 123 0.62 4.18 -6.02
N ILE A 124 0.24 4.31 -4.74
CA ILE A 124 -0.21 3.20 -3.88
C ILE A 124 -1.17 2.27 -4.61
N GLY A 125 -2.21 2.79 -5.25
CA GLY A 125 -3.24 1.96 -5.86
C GLY A 125 -2.67 0.99 -6.90
N ARG A 126 -1.69 1.43 -7.70
CA ARG A 126 -1.02 0.58 -8.68
C ARG A 126 -0.03 -0.39 -8.05
N ILE A 127 0.79 0.09 -7.11
CA ILE A 127 1.78 -0.79 -6.44
C ILE A 127 1.05 -1.88 -5.67
N PHE A 128 -0.01 -1.53 -4.93
CA PHE A 128 -0.85 -2.48 -4.22
C PHE A 128 -1.50 -3.47 -5.17
N MET A 129 -2.10 -3.02 -6.28
CA MET A 129 -2.68 -3.91 -7.29
C MET A 129 -1.65 -4.87 -7.90
N ILE A 130 -0.45 -4.40 -8.22
CA ILE A 130 0.63 -5.25 -8.76
C ILE A 130 1.10 -6.25 -7.70
N CYS A 131 1.30 -5.80 -6.45
CA CYS A 131 1.68 -6.66 -5.35
C CYS A 131 0.59 -7.70 -5.02
N CYS A 132 -0.69 -7.35 -5.13
CA CYS A 132 -1.79 -8.30 -5.01
C CYS A 132 -1.82 -9.28 -6.18
N ALA A 133 -1.67 -8.79 -7.41
CA ALA A 133 -1.69 -9.62 -8.60
C ALA A 133 -0.54 -10.64 -8.65
N ILE A 134 0.62 -10.32 -8.07
CA ILE A 134 1.78 -11.21 -8.03
C ILE A 134 1.82 -12.01 -6.71
N GLY A 135 1.64 -11.32 -5.59
CA GLY A 135 1.75 -11.90 -4.25
C GLY A 135 0.66 -12.93 -3.96
N ALA A 136 -0.59 -12.70 -4.40
CA ALA A 136 -1.67 -13.68 -4.23
C ALA A 136 -1.36 -15.02 -4.89
N PRO A 137 -1.02 -15.08 -6.19
CA PRO A 137 -0.66 -16.35 -6.80
C PRO A 137 0.61 -16.97 -6.21
N VAL A 138 1.65 -16.18 -5.91
CA VAL A 138 2.87 -16.72 -5.28
C VAL A 138 2.57 -17.33 -3.91
N PHE A 139 1.74 -16.67 -3.10
CA PHE A 139 1.31 -17.18 -1.81
C PHE A 139 0.43 -18.43 -1.94
N VAL A 140 -0.49 -18.47 -2.91
CA VAL A 140 -1.30 -19.66 -3.18
C VAL A 140 -0.42 -20.84 -3.58
N VAL A 141 0.55 -20.64 -4.45
CA VAL A 141 1.53 -21.66 -4.84
C VAL A 141 2.33 -22.12 -3.62
N TRP A 142 2.79 -21.19 -2.78
CA TRP A 142 3.52 -21.55 -1.56
C TRP A 142 2.64 -22.30 -0.56
N LEU A 143 1.40 -21.86 -0.35
CA LEU A 143 0.47 -22.45 0.61
C LEU A 143 0.07 -23.87 0.17
N LEU A 144 -0.27 -24.07 -1.09
CA LEU A 144 -0.66 -25.39 -1.61
C LEU A 144 0.55 -26.33 -1.79
N GLY A 145 1.72 -25.79 -2.15
CA GLY A 145 2.91 -26.59 -2.42
C GLY A 145 3.74 -26.93 -1.18
N PHE A 146 3.92 -25.97 -0.26
CA PHE A 146 4.89 -26.09 0.85
C PHE A 146 4.27 -26.08 2.25
N SER A 147 3.09 -25.49 2.45
CA SER A 147 2.52 -25.38 3.80
C SER A 147 1.88 -26.68 4.33
N GLY A 148 1.71 -27.70 3.48
CA GLY A 148 1.03 -28.94 3.82
C GLY A 148 -0.50 -28.83 3.84
N ALA A 149 -1.06 -27.68 3.45
CA ALA A 149 -2.49 -27.49 3.24
C ALA A 149 -2.97 -28.28 2.01
N GLN A 150 -3.04 -29.60 2.12
CA GLN A 150 -3.75 -30.42 1.16
C GLN A 150 -5.23 -30.05 1.26
N LEU A 151 -5.83 -29.61 0.15
CA LEU A 151 -7.28 -29.62 0.00
C LEU A 151 -7.70 -31.09 0.13
N SER A 152 -8.19 -31.46 1.32
CA SER A 152 -8.56 -32.82 1.73
C SER A 152 -9.83 -33.31 1.01
N GLY A 153 -9.90 -33.10 -0.30
CA GLY A 153 -11.02 -33.45 -1.18
C GLY A 153 -10.60 -33.91 -2.58
N MET A 154 -9.31 -33.85 -2.95
CA MET A 154 -8.79 -34.38 -4.23
C MET A 154 -8.04 -35.72 -4.09
N GLY A 155 -8.19 -36.41 -2.96
CA GLY A 155 -7.58 -37.73 -2.71
C GLY A 155 -8.53 -38.93 -2.90
N ASN A 156 -9.77 -38.73 -3.37
CA ASN A 156 -10.76 -39.81 -3.48
C ASN A 156 -11.44 -39.93 -4.86
N MET A 157 -10.71 -39.69 -5.94
CA MET A 157 -11.18 -40.03 -7.29
C MET A 157 -10.05 -40.68 -8.11
N GLY A 158 -9.98 -42.02 -8.05
CA GLY A 158 -9.21 -42.91 -8.94
C GLY A 158 -7.69 -42.81 -8.76
N ILE A 159 -6.94 -43.89 -8.54
CA ILE A 159 -7.01 -45.27 -9.05
C ILE A 159 -6.46 -46.19 -7.95
#